data_AF-A0A4Q5NTU9-F1
#
_entry.id   AF-A0A4Q5NTU9-F1
#
_cell.length_a   1.000
_cell.length_b   1.000
_cell.length_c   1.000
_cell.angle_alpha   90.00
_cell.angle_beta   90.00
_cell.angle_gamma   90.00
#
_symmetry.space_group_name_H-M   'P 1'
#
loop_
_entity.id
_entity.type
_entity.pdbx_description
1 polymer ?
#
loop_
_entity_poly.entity_id
_entity_poly.type
_entity_poly.pdbx_seq_one_letter_code
_entity_poly.pdbx_strand_id
1 'polypeptide(L)'
;MTEQEVKELAGRLMRIWAPEQKSGEQPKWGRDYDSNPCLEISVSDSVVLYVQCELGGIRYSLLQQMENDLHGGFMCYSSEEYREELDMEWMIEPEKQQRFIEKWIAFFRRGCWLSGCLVDASAHEKAEWVVGFSSEEIESWNLRI
;
A
#
# COMPACT_ATOMS: atom_id res chain seq x y z
N MET A 1 -6.24 14.95 -10.02
CA MET A 1 -4.90 15.27 -9.47
C MET A 1 -4.07 16.00 -10.52
N THR A 2 -3.29 16.99 -10.10
CA THR A 2 -2.26 17.66 -10.89
C THR A 2 -0.95 16.87 -10.84
N GLU A 3 0.00 17.17 -11.73
CA GLU A 3 1.34 16.53 -11.72
C GLU A 3 2.09 16.74 -10.39
N GLN A 4 1.87 17.89 -9.74
CA GLN A 4 2.47 18.19 -8.44
C GLN A 4 1.87 17.32 -7.33
N GLU A 5 0.54 17.19 -7.30
CA GLU A 5 -0.16 16.33 -6.33
C GLU A 5 0.25 14.84 -6.49
N VAL A 6 0.48 14.40 -7.73
CA VAL A 6 1.01 13.06 -8.05
C VAL A 6 2.41 12.86 -7.45
N LYS A 7 3.30 13.84 -7.63
CA LYS A 7 4.68 13.79 -7.11
C LYS A 7 4.71 13.79 -5.57
N GLU A 8 3.89 14.63 -4.95
CA GLU A 8 3.77 14.69 -3.50
C GLU A 8 3.22 13.38 -2.92
N LEU A 9 2.19 12.81 -3.57
CA LEU A 9 1.65 11.51 -3.20
C LEU A 9 2.70 10.40 -3.34
N ALA A 10 3.44 10.34 -4.46
CA ALA A 10 4.53 9.39 -4.62
C ALA A 10 5.60 9.54 -3.53
N GLY A 11 6.04 10.77 -3.25
CA GLY A 11 7.06 11.03 -2.23
C GLY A 11 6.62 10.55 -0.85
N ARG A 12 5.36 10.83 -0.48
CA ARG A 12 4.75 10.34 0.76
C ARG A 12 4.68 8.81 0.78
N LEU A 13 4.16 8.19 -0.28
CA LEU A 13 3.99 6.73 -0.33
C LEU A 13 5.34 6.01 -0.28
N MET A 14 6.36 6.55 -0.95
CA MET A 14 7.72 6.03 -0.83
C MET A 14 8.26 6.09 0.59
N ARG A 15 8.02 7.21 1.28
CA ARG A 15 8.44 7.39 2.67
C ARG A 15 7.73 6.42 3.63
N ILE A 16 6.50 6.06 3.36
CA ILE A 16 5.67 5.16 4.18
C ILE A 16 5.98 3.69 3.90
N TRP A 17 5.99 3.30 2.61
CA TRP A 17 5.93 1.92 2.15
C TRP A 17 7.27 1.34 1.71
N ALA A 18 8.27 2.16 1.40
CA ALA A 18 9.55 1.69 0.86
C ALA A 18 10.75 2.12 1.73
N PRO A 19 10.82 1.69 3.01
CA PRO A 19 11.90 2.10 3.91
C PRO A 19 13.28 1.52 3.53
N GLU A 20 13.33 0.41 2.80
CA GLU A 20 14.58 -0.35 2.51
C GLU A 20 14.87 -0.54 1.01
N GLN A 21 14.25 0.25 0.14
CA GLN A 21 14.45 0.11 -1.30
C GLN A 21 15.96 0.15 -1.65
N LYS A 22 16.44 -0.83 -2.44
CA LYS A 22 17.79 -0.79 -3.01
C LYS A 22 17.92 0.54 -3.77
N SER A 23 18.93 1.34 -3.43
CA SER A 23 19.09 2.69 -3.94
C SER A 23 18.96 2.72 -5.48
N GLY A 24 17.92 3.37 -6.01
CA GLY A 24 17.79 3.66 -7.44
C GLY A 24 16.54 3.14 -8.15
N GLU A 25 15.73 2.27 -7.53
CA GLU A 25 14.44 1.88 -8.13
C GLU A 25 13.42 3.02 -7.96
N GLN A 26 12.92 3.57 -9.07
CA GLN A 26 11.87 4.58 -9.04
C GLN A 26 10.48 3.94 -9.07
N PRO A 27 9.47 4.54 -8.43
CA PRO A 27 8.08 4.13 -8.60
C PRO A 27 7.69 4.16 -10.07
N LYS A 28 6.99 3.12 -10.55
CA LYS A 28 6.49 3.10 -11.92
C LYS A 28 5.08 3.66 -11.94
N TRP A 29 4.87 4.69 -12.76
CA TRP A 29 3.55 5.23 -13.04
C TRP A 29 2.98 4.59 -14.29
N GLY A 30 1.69 4.24 -14.24
CA GLY A 30 1.04 3.60 -15.36
C GLY A 30 -0.47 3.80 -15.36
N ARG A 31 -1.12 2.92 -16.11
CA ARG A 31 -2.56 2.72 -16.05
C ARG A 31 -2.84 1.23 -15.86
N ASP A 32 -3.87 0.91 -15.10
CA ASP A 32 -4.36 -0.46 -14.99
C ASP A 32 -5.16 -0.88 -16.25
N TYR A 33 -5.73 -2.08 -16.23
CA TYR A 33 -6.54 -2.61 -17.33
C TYR A 33 -7.77 -1.75 -17.65
N ASP A 34 -8.31 -1.06 -16.65
CA ASP A 34 -9.45 -0.15 -16.76
C ASP A 34 -9.03 1.28 -17.09
N SER A 35 -7.76 1.49 -17.42
CA SER A 35 -7.13 2.77 -17.71
C SER A 35 -7.09 3.76 -16.53
N ASN A 36 -7.30 3.31 -15.30
CA ASN A 36 -7.17 4.13 -14.10
C ASN A 36 -5.68 4.40 -13.82
N PRO A 37 -5.32 5.62 -13.37
CA PRO A 37 -3.95 5.91 -12.95
C PRO A 37 -3.52 4.96 -11.83
N CYS A 38 -2.35 4.37 -11.98
CA CYS A 38 -1.77 3.49 -10.97
C CYS A 38 -0.30 3.80 -10.69
N LEU A 39 0.13 3.48 -9.47
CA LEU A 39 1.49 3.59 -8.99
C LEU A 39 1.96 2.23 -8.49
N GLU A 40 3.09 1.78 -9.01
CA GLU A 40 3.76 0.55 -8.60
C GLU A 40 5.03 0.88 -7.80
N ILE A 41 5.13 0.32 -6.60
CA ILE A 41 6.27 0.50 -5.68
C ILE A 41 6.79 -0.88 -5.26
N SER A 42 8.06 -1.17 -5.56
CA SER A 42 8.74 -2.36 -5.04
C SER A 42 8.91 -2.26 -3.52
N VAL A 43 8.30 -3.16 -2.77
CA VAL A 43 8.45 -3.29 -1.30
C VAL A 43 9.58 -4.27 -0.96
N SER A 44 9.73 -5.33 -1.75
CA SER A 44 10.85 -6.28 -1.67
C SER A 44 11.09 -6.93 -3.04
N ASP A 45 12.11 -7.78 -3.17
CA ASP A 45 12.46 -8.47 -4.43
C ASP A 45 11.29 -9.25 -5.06
N SER A 46 10.29 -9.66 -4.27
CA SER A 46 9.12 -10.39 -4.76
C SER A 46 7.79 -9.76 -4.34
N VAL A 47 7.78 -8.52 -3.83
CA VAL A 47 6.55 -7.90 -3.33
C VAL A 47 6.45 -6.47 -3.81
N VAL A 48 5.29 -6.15 -4.36
CA VAL A 48 4.99 -4.87 -4.98
C VAL A 48 3.73 -4.31 -4.34
N LEU A 49 3.77 -3.04 -3.97
CA LEU A 49 2.59 -2.25 -3.66
C LEU A 49 2.06 -1.64 -4.95
N TYR A 50 0.79 -1.83 -5.20
CA TYR A 50 0.03 -1.26 -6.28
C TYR A 50 -1.00 -0.29 -5.71
N VAL A 51 -0.97 0.95 -6.16
CA VAL A 51 -1.87 2.01 -5.69
C VAL A 51 -2.68 2.50 -6.87
N GLN A 52 -4.00 2.28 -6.85
CA GLN A 52 -4.92 2.69 -7.91
C GLN A 52 -5.76 3.88 -7.46
N CYS A 53 -5.90 4.86 -8.33
CA CYS A 53 -6.83 5.97 -8.13
C CYS A 53 -8.15 5.65 -8.82
N GLU A 54 -9.18 5.32 -8.06
CA GLU A 54 -10.51 4.96 -8.55
C GLU A 54 -11.49 6.14 -8.44
N LEU A 55 -12.63 6.04 -9.14
CA LEU A 55 -13.77 6.93 -8.95
C LEU A 55 -14.34 6.72 -7.53
N GLY A 56 -13.79 7.46 -6.58
CA GLY A 56 -14.18 7.40 -5.17
C GLY A 56 -13.00 7.32 -4.20
N GLY A 57 -11.78 7.01 -4.65
CA GLY A 57 -10.72 6.86 -3.67
C GLY A 57 -9.40 6.34 -4.16
N ILE A 58 -8.59 5.92 -3.19
CA ILE A 58 -7.33 5.25 -3.44
C ILE A 58 -7.47 3.81 -2.95
N ARG A 59 -7.21 2.88 -3.86
CA ARG A 59 -7.08 1.46 -3.57
C ARG A 59 -5.61 1.11 -3.38
N TYR A 60 -5.29 0.45 -2.28
CA TYR A 60 -3.95 -0.08 -2.01
C TYR A 60 -3.98 -1.59 -2.11
N SER A 61 -3.08 -2.17 -2.89
CA SER A 61 -2.97 -3.61 -3.13
C SER A 61 -1.53 -4.06 -2.93
N LEU A 62 -1.27 -5.01 -2.02
CA LEU A 62 0.05 -5.65 -1.93
C LEU A 62 0.02 -6.94 -2.75
N LEU A 63 0.98 -7.11 -3.67
CA LEU A 63 1.05 -8.21 -4.63
C LEU A 63 2.39 -8.92 -4.49
N GLN A 64 2.38 -10.26 -4.45
CA GLN A 64 3.59 -11.08 -4.58
C GLN A 64 3.88 -11.38 -6.05
N GLN A 65 5.11 -11.11 -6.50
CA GLN A 65 5.59 -11.53 -7.81
C GLN A 65 6.11 -12.96 -7.73
N MET A 66 5.63 -13.84 -8.62
CA MET A 66 6.16 -15.18 -8.85
C MET A 66 6.79 -15.26 -10.24
N GLU A 67 7.68 -16.24 -10.46
CA GLU A 67 8.68 -16.29 -11.55
C GLU A 67 8.22 -15.84 -12.95
N ASN A 68 6.94 -16.03 -13.32
CA ASN A 68 6.41 -15.60 -14.62
C ASN A 68 5.12 -14.79 -14.57
N ASP A 69 4.59 -14.45 -13.39
CA ASP A 69 3.31 -13.75 -13.25
C ASP A 69 3.18 -13.02 -11.89
N LEU A 70 2.36 -11.96 -11.85
CA LEU A 70 1.93 -11.27 -10.63
C LEU A 70 0.88 -12.10 -9.85
N HIS A 71 1.12 -13.40 -9.67
CA HIS A 71 0.25 -14.25 -8.85
C HIS A 71 0.70 -14.11 -7.39
N GLY A 72 -0.07 -13.36 -6.61
CA GLY A 72 0.31 -12.99 -5.25
C GLY A 72 -0.89 -12.79 -4.36
N GLY A 73 -0.81 -13.18 -3.07
CA GLY A 73 -1.87 -12.88 -2.13
C GLY A 73 -2.15 -11.36 -2.14
N PHE A 74 -3.41 -10.99 -2.27
CA PHE A 74 -3.83 -9.60 -2.39
C PHE A 74 -4.34 -9.15 -1.03
N MET A 75 -3.89 -7.99 -0.57
CA MET A 75 -4.55 -7.26 0.50
C MET A 75 -5.01 -5.95 -0.09
N CYS A 76 -6.32 -5.71 -0.07
CA CYS A 76 -6.93 -4.52 -0.65
C CYS A 76 -7.47 -3.61 0.47
N TYR A 77 -7.32 -2.30 0.31
CA TYR A 77 -8.05 -1.30 1.10
C TYR A 77 -8.57 -0.21 0.18
N SER A 78 -9.88 0.06 0.23
CA SER A 78 -10.53 1.19 -0.45
C SER A 78 -11.00 2.23 0.56
N SER A 79 -10.82 3.52 0.27
CA SER A 79 -11.13 4.63 1.18
C SER A 79 -12.62 4.95 1.34
N GLU A 80 -13.50 4.47 0.46
CA GLU A 80 -14.95 4.78 0.51
C GLU A 80 -15.79 3.67 1.16
N GLU A 81 -15.46 2.42 0.89
CA GLU A 81 -16.09 1.28 1.53
C GLU A 81 -15.05 0.68 2.47
N TYR A 82 -15.27 0.78 3.78
CA TYR A 82 -14.53 -0.03 4.76
C TYR A 82 -14.88 -1.50 4.46
N ARG A 83 -14.17 -2.07 3.50
CA ARG A 83 -14.15 -3.48 3.18
C ARG A 83 -12.70 -3.86 3.13
N GLU A 84 -12.24 -4.54 4.17
CA GLU A 84 -11.16 -5.52 4.04
C GLU A 84 -11.70 -6.63 3.11
N GLU A 85 -11.88 -6.32 1.83
CA GLU A 85 -12.08 -7.32 0.81
C GLU A 85 -10.69 -7.85 0.50
N LEU A 86 -10.36 -8.98 1.13
CA LEU A 86 -9.41 -9.91 0.55
C LEU A 86 -10.09 -10.43 -0.73
N ASP A 87 -10.02 -9.65 -1.80
CA ASP A 87 -10.46 -10.10 -3.13
C ASP A 87 -9.39 -11.04 -3.65
N MET A 88 -9.72 -12.34 -3.65
CA MET A 88 -8.79 -13.45 -3.82
C MET A 88 -8.88 -14.00 -5.24
N GLU A 89 -8.44 -13.25 -6.24
CA GLU A 89 -8.51 -13.68 -7.63
C GLU A 89 -7.23 -14.42 -8.11
N TRP A 90 -7.34 -15.75 -8.01
CA TRP A 90 -6.66 -16.81 -8.78
C TRP A 90 -5.17 -17.11 -8.49
N MET A 91 -4.94 -18.39 -8.18
CA MET A 91 -3.70 -19.17 -8.40
C MET A 91 -2.61 -19.25 -7.31
N ILE A 92 -2.98 -19.21 -6.02
CA ILE A 92 -2.07 -19.61 -4.93
C ILE A 92 -2.69 -20.71 -4.07
N GLU A 93 -1.88 -21.73 -3.75
CA GLU A 93 -2.25 -22.75 -2.75
C GLU A 93 -2.61 -22.05 -1.42
N PRO A 94 -3.74 -22.38 -0.76
CA PRO A 94 -4.20 -21.69 0.44
C PRO A 94 -3.13 -21.51 1.54
N GLU A 95 -2.20 -22.46 1.68
CA GLU A 95 -1.10 -22.37 2.63
C GLU A 95 -0.09 -21.25 2.31
N LYS A 96 0.25 -21.08 1.02
CA LYS A 96 1.16 -20.02 0.57
C LYS A 96 0.51 -18.65 0.75
N GLN A 97 -0.80 -18.57 0.51
CA GLN A 97 -1.57 -17.36 0.77
C GLN A 97 -1.60 -17.00 2.25
N GLN A 98 -1.91 -17.96 3.13
CA GLN A 98 -1.94 -17.73 4.57
C GLN A 98 -0.58 -17.23 5.07
N ARG A 99 0.52 -17.84 4.61
CA ARG A 99 1.89 -17.38 4.93
C ARG A 99 2.18 -15.97 4.43
N PHE A 100 1.67 -15.61 3.25
CA PHE A 100 1.81 -14.25 2.73
C PHE A 100 1.06 -13.25 3.62
N ILE A 101 -0.20 -13.52 3.97
CA ILE A 101 -1.01 -12.67 4.83
C ILE A 101 -0.33 -12.52 6.20
N GLU A 102 0.02 -13.61 6.86
CA GLU A 102 0.68 -13.59 8.18
C GLU A 102 1.96 -12.77 8.17
N LYS A 103 2.74 -12.84 7.08
CA LYS A 103 3.99 -12.10 6.94
C LYS A 103 3.76 -10.60 6.73
N TRP A 104 2.76 -10.22 5.94
CA TRP A 104 2.64 -8.85 5.44
C TRP A 104 1.49 -8.02 6.02
N ILE A 105 0.53 -8.62 6.72
CA ILE A 105 -0.67 -7.93 7.20
C ILE A 105 -0.35 -6.76 8.14
N ALA A 106 0.61 -6.93 9.06
CA ALA A 106 0.99 -5.87 9.99
C ALA A 106 1.64 -4.69 9.25
N PHE A 107 2.53 -4.98 8.30
CA PHE A 107 3.15 -3.97 7.44
C PHE A 107 2.10 -3.24 6.59
N PHE A 108 1.16 -3.98 5.99
CA PHE A 108 0.13 -3.43 5.13
C PHE A 108 -0.86 -2.56 5.89
N ARG A 109 -1.37 -3.01 7.05
CA ARG A 109 -2.26 -2.21 7.92
C ARG A 109 -1.61 -0.89 8.34
N ARG A 110 -0.34 -0.95 8.78
CA ARG A 110 0.44 0.25 9.11
C ARG A 110 0.56 1.20 7.91
N GLY A 111 0.94 0.68 6.75
CA GLY A 111 1.11 1.48 5.54
C GLY A 111 -0.18 2.16 5.10
N CYS A 112 -1.30 1.42 5.11
CA CYS A 112 -2.62 1.97 4.81
C CYS A 112 -2.97 3.09 5.79
N TRP A 113 -2.86 2.84 7.10
CA TRP A 113 -3.17 3.86 8.10
C TRP A 113 -2.33 5.13 7.92
N LEU A 114 -1.01 4.99 7.75
CA LEU A 114 -0.10 6.13 7.48
C LEU A 114 -0.42 6.84 6.16
N SER A 115 -1.06 6.15 5.21
CA SER A 115 -1.54 6.72 3.94
C SER A 115 -2.90 7.43 4.07
N GLY A 116 -3.47 7.47 5.28
CA GLY A 116 -4.74 8.15 5.58
C GLY A 116 -5.97 7.22 5.55
N CYS A 117 -5.77 5.91 5.41
CA CYS A 117 -6.85 4.94 5.49
C CYS A 117 -7.41 4.85 6.91
N LEU A 118 -8.73 4.70 7.03
CA LEU A 118 -9.39 4.35 8.28
C LEU A 118 -9.16 2.87 8.56
N VAL A 119 -8.02 2.52 9.13
CA VAL A 119 -7.73 1.17 9.63
C VAL A 119 -8.03 1.14 11.13
N ASP A 120 -8.82 0.17 11.58
CA ASP A 120 -9.01 -0.03 13.01
C ASP A 120 -7.68 -0.44 13.65
N ALA A 121 -7.22 0.30 14.64
CA ALA A 121 -5.95 0.10 15.31
C ALA A 121 -6.00 0.71 16.72
N SER A 122 -5.39 0.03 17.68
CA SER A 122 -5.29 0.52 19.04
C SER A 122 -4.45 1.81 19.12
N ALA A 123 -4.67 2.61 20.16
CA ALA A 123 -3.85 3.81 20.41
C ALA A 123 -2.35 3.47 20.55
N HIS A 124 -2.04 2.28 21.07
CA HIS A 124 -0.66 1.80 21.19
C HIS A 124 -0.05 1.50 19.82
N GLU A 125 -0.74 0.75 18.95
CA GLU A 125 -0.28 0.49 17.58
C GLU A 125 -0.05 1.79 16.82
N LYS A 126 -1.00 2.73 16.88
CA LYS A 126 -0.85 4.04 16.23
C LYS A 126 0.37 4.81 16.74
N ALA A 127 0.61 4.80 18.05
CA ALA A 127 1.78 5.45 18.64
C ALA A 127 3.10 4.81 18.19
N GLU A 128 3.14 3.49 18.03
CA GLU A 128 4.31 2.79 17.49
C GLU A 128 4.51 3.07 16.00
N TRP A 129 3.42 3.14 15.21
CA TRP A 129 3.49 3.31 13.76
C TRP A 129 4.07 4.66 13.32
N VAL A 130 3.83 5.71 14.11
CA VAL A 130 4.35 7.06 13.85
C VAL A 130 5.81 7.25 14.26
N VAL A 131 6.41 6.30 14.99
CA VAL A 131 7.82 6.37 15.38
C VAL A 131 8.69 6.40 14.11
N GLY A 132 9.54 7.43 14.00
CA GLY A 132 10.43 7.64 12.85
C GLY A 132 9.93 8.66 11.83
N PHE A 133 8.75 9.25 12.05
CA PHE A 133 8.25 10.40 11.29
C PHE A 133 8.26 11.68 12.13
N SER A 134 8.42 12.82 11.48
CA SER A 134 8.35 14.12 12.14
C SER A 134 6.90 14.52 12.44
N SER A 135 6.71 15.43 13.40
CA SER A 135 5.40 16.00 13.68
C SER A 135 4.83 16.73 12.45
N GLU A 136 5.67 17.42 11.66
CA GLU A 136 5.21 18.06 10.43
C GLU A 136 4.73 17.04 9.39
N GLU A 137 5.42 15.90 9.24
CA GLU A 137 4.99 14.81 8.35
C GLU A 137 3.60 14.32 8.79
N ILE A 138 3.43 13.97 10.06
CA ILE A 138 2.18 13.44 10.63
C ILE A 138 1.03 14.44 10.47
N GLU A 139 1.26 15.71 10.77
CA GLU A 139 0.25 16.78 10.62
C GLU A 139 -0.13 16.97 9.15
N SER A 140 0.85 16.98 8.24
CA SER A 140 0.60 17.13 6.79
C SER A 140 -0.23 15.99 6.21
N TRP A 141 -0.17 14.82 6.83
CA TRP A 141 -0.89 13.61 6.43
C TRP A 141 -2.32 13.55 6.94
N ASN A 142 -2.70 14.47 7.84
CA ASN A 142 -4.02 14.59 8.43
C ASN A 142 -4.55 13.26 9.02
N LEU A 143 -3.65 12.54 9.72
CA LEU A 143 -3.99 11.24 10.33
C LEU A 143 -4.96 11.44 11.49
N ARG A 144 -6.01 10.60 11.53
CA ARG A 144 -6.93 10.54 12.67
C ARG A 144 -6.29 9.72 13.79
N ILE A 145 -5.55 10.40 14.68
CA ILE A 145 -4.95 9.81 15.88
C ILE A 145 -6.06 9.45 16.87
#